data_AF-A0AAV0WNY5-F1
#
_entry.id   AF-A0AAV0WNY5-F1
#
_cell.length_a   1.000
_cell.length_b   1.000
_cell.length_c   1.000
_cell.angle_alpha   90.00
_cell.angle_beta   90.00
_cell.angle_gamma   90.00
#
_symmetry.space_group_name_H-M   'P 1'
#
loop_
_entity.id
_entity.type
_entity.pdbx_description
1 polymer ?
#
loop_
_entity_poly.entity_id
_entity_poly.type
_entity_poly.pdbx_seq_one_letter_code
_entity_poly.pdbx_strand_id
1 'polypeptide(L)'
;MASDEYALALLALALIMKKKETKPVKRKRKKWCKDWLLKRATYSHVNLLNELKFEPEDFKNYLRMDEKTYLELLSMVTPMIKKRRHCYEKKYFCA
;
A
#
# COMPACT_ATOMS: atom_id res chain seq x y z
N MET A 1 57.62 -18.14 -18.84
CA MET A 1 57.07 -19.29 -18.08
C MET A 1 56.24 -18.81 -16.89
N ALA A 2 56.77 -18.07 -15.91
CA ALA A 2 55.95 -17.56 -14.79
C ALA A 2 55.01 -16.40 -15.20
N SER A 3 55.43 -15.54 -16.14
CA SER A 3 54.61 -14.43 -16.68
C SER A 3 53.32 -14.89 -17.35
N ASP A 4 53.39 -16.03 -18.02
CA ASP A 4 52.33 -16.55 -18.87
C ASP A 4 51.24 -17.22 -18.02
N GLU A 5 51.65 -17.83 -16.90
CA GLU A 5 50.75 -18.39 -15.87
C GLU A 5 49.97 -17.29 -15.14
N TYR A 6 50.62 -16.16 -14.79
CA TYR A 6 49.93 -15.01 -14.20
C TYR A 6 48.96 -14.36 -15.20
N ALA A 7 49.32 -14.29 -16.49
CA ALA A 7 48.45 -13.78 -17.53
C ALA A 7 47.19 -14.66 -17.70
N LEU A 8 47.35 -15.98 -17.66
CA LEU A 8 46.24 -16.94 -17.69
C LEU A 8 45.36 -16.84 -16.43
N ALA A 9 45.96 -16.67 -15.25
CA ALA A 9 45.23 -16.48 -14.00
C ALA A 9 44.40 -15.18 -13.99
N LEU A 10 44.95 -14.08 -14.51
CA LEU A 10 44.25 -12.81 -14.64
C LEU A 10 43.09 -12.89 -15.64
N LEU A 11 43.27 -13.59 -16.77
CA LEU A 11 42.22 -13.85 -17.75
C LEU A 11 41.07 -14.69 -17.15
N ALA A 12 41.39 -15.73 -16.38
CA ALA A 12 40.40 -16.56 -15.71
C ALA A 12 39.58 -15.75 -14.70
N LEU A 13 40.22 -14.88 -13.91
CA LEU A 13 39.53 -13.98 -12.98
C LEU A 13 38.58 -13.01 -13.69
N ALA A 14 39.03 -12.41 -14.80
CA ALA A 14 38.23 -11.48 -15.59
C ALA A 14 36.96 -12.16 -16.16
N LEU A 15 37.07 -13.40 -16.61
CA LEU A 15 35.93 -14.19 -17.11
C LEU A 15 34.92 -14.54 -15.99
N ILE A 16 35.41 -14.89 -14.79
CA ILE A 16 34.57 -15.16 -13.62
C ILE A 16 33.81 -13.90 -13.19
N MET A 17 34.47 -12.74 -13.19
CA MET A 17 33.85 -11.46 -12.85
C MET A 17 32.74 -11.08 -13.84
N LYS A 18 32.93 -11.31 -15.15
CA LYS A 18 31.88 -11.03 -16.15
C LYS A 18 30.65 -11.94 -16.07
N LYS A 19 30.77 -13.15 -15.51
CA LYS A 19 29.66 -14.12 -15.42
C LYS A 19 28.62 -13.74 -14.35
N LYS A 20 28.92 -12.80 -13.45
CA LYS A 20 28.05 -12.43 -12.31
C LYS A 20 26.93 -11.44 -12.64
N GLU A 21 26.99 -10.79 -13.80
CA GLU A 21 26.13 -9.65 -14.16
C GLU A 21 24.78 -10.02 -14.79
N THR A 22 24.57 -11.27 -15.23
CA THR A 22 23.32 -11.67 -15.90
C THR A 22 22.44 -12.52 -15.00
N LYS A 23 22.02 -11.95 -13.86
CA LYS A 23 20.86 -12.51 -13.16
C LYS A 23 19.65 -12.35 -14.10
N PRO A 24 18.94 -13.44 -14.49
CA PRO A 24 17.77 -13.30 -15.32
C PRO A 24 16.78 -12.40 -14.60
N VAL A 25 16.37 -11.30 -15.25
CA VAL A 25 15.35 -10.39 -14.73
C VAL A 25 14.08 -11.22 -14.55
N LYS A 26 13.83 -11.69 -13.32
CA LYS A 26 12.65 -12.49 -13.01
C LYS A 26 11.45 -11.60 -13.30
N ARG A 27 10.63 -11.99 -14.29
CA ARG A 27 9.37 -11.31 -14.59
C ARG A 27 8.58 -11.21 -13.29
N LYS A 28 8.26 -9.99 -12.86
CA LYS A 28 7.42 -9.77 -11.68
C LYS A 28 6.09 -10.48 -11.94
N ARG A 29 5.79 -11.51 -11.15
CA ARG A 29 4.50 -12.22 -11.24
C ARG A 29 3.39 -11.20 -11.04
N LYS A 30 2.34 -11.29 -11.86
CA LYS A 30 1.15 -10.44 -11.68
C LYS A 30 0.56 -10.76 -10.32
N LYS A 31 0.45 -9.75 -9.44
CA LYS A 31 -0.22 -9.91 -8.15
C LYS A 31 -1.71 -10.10 -8.43
N TRP A 32 -2.27 -11.20 -7.93
CA TRP A 32 -3.70 -11.52 -8.05
C TRP A 32 -4.57 -10.63 -7.16
N CYS A 33 -4.06 -10.33 -5.96
CA CYS A 33 -4.72 -9.50 -4.96
C CYS A 33 -3.82 -8.30 -4.63
N LYS A 34 -4.42 -7.12 -4.48
CA LYS A 34 -3.70 -5.91 -4.07
C LYS A 34 -3.38 -5.96 -2.58
N ASP A 35 -2.24 -5.38 -2.19
CA ASP A 35 -1.74 -5.48 -0.82
C ASP A 35 -2.70 -4.84 0.19
N TRP A 36 -3.40 -3.76 -0.19
CA TRP A 36 -4.41 -3.13 0.66
C TRP A 36 -5.64 -4.01 0.91
N LEU A 37 -6.01 -4.87 -0.05
CA LEU A 37 -7.18 -5.76 0.08
C LEU A 37 -6.91 -6.87 1.09
N LEU A 38 -5.65 -7.33 1.19
CA LEU A 38 -5.21 -8.30 2.19
C LEU A 38 -5.32 -7.74 3.63
N LYS A 39 -5.18 -6.43 3.81
CA LYS A 39 -5.27 -5.76 5.11
C LYS A 39 -6.70 -5.40 5.52
N ARG A 40 -7.72 -5.74 4.72
CA ARG A 40 -9.13 -5.41 5.00
C ARG A 40 -9.65 -6.02 6.30
N ALA A 41 -9.14 -7.17 6.72
CA ALA A 41 -9.55 -7.78 7.99
C ALA A 41 -9.02 -6.99 9.20
N THR A 42 -7.88 -6.31 9.03
CA THR A 42 -7.20 -5.55 10.08
C THR A 42 -7.70 -4.12 10.16
N TYR A 43 -8.04 -3.50 9.02
CA TYR A 43 -8.57 -2.16 8.96
C TYR A 43 -10.10 -2.16 9.01
N SER A 44 -10.67 -1.28 9.85
CA SER A 44 -12.07 -0.91 9.66
C SER A 44 -12.26 -0.32 8.26
N HIS A 45 -13.47 -0.44 7.69
CA HIS A 45 -13.75 0.10 6.35
C HIS A 45 -13.32 1.57 6.21
N VAL A 46 -13.46 2.38 7.26
CA VAL A 46 -13.07 3.79 7.27
C VAL A 46 -11.55 3.96 7.22
N ASN A 47 -10.80 3.15 7.97
CA ASN A 47 -9.34 3.21 7.97
C ASN A 47 -8.78 2.80 6.61
N LEU A 48 -9.39 1.81 5.96
CA LEU A 48 -9.01 1.39 4.60
C LEU A 48 -9.20 2.54 3.59
N LEU A 49 -10.31 3.29 3.69
CA LEU A 49 -10.54 4.41 2.78
C LEU A 49 -9.47 5.50 2.85
N ASN A 50 -8.84 5.71 4.01
CA ASN A 50 -7.73 6.67 4.12
C ASN A 50 -6.47 6.23 3.37
N GLU A 51 -6.19 4.92 3.32
CA GLU A 51 -5.09 4.37 2.52
C GLU A 51 -5.37 4.49 1.02
N LEU A 52 -6.63 4.25 0.62
CA LEU A 52 -7.04 4.30 -0.79
C LEU A 52 -7.09 5.73 -1.37
N LYS A 53 -6.98 6.79 -0.55
CA LYS A 53 -6.91 8.19 -1.04
C LYS A 53 -5.74 8.43 -1.98
N PHE A 54 -4.63 7.71 -1.78
CA PHE A 54 -3.44 7.84 -2.64
C PHE A 54 -3.56 7.03 -3.94
N GLU A 55 -4.58 6.16 -4.06
CA GLU A 55 -4.81 5.29 -5.22
C GLU A 55 -6.27 5.48 -5.72
N PRO A 56 -6.55 6.54 -6.50
CA PRO A 56 -7.92 6.93 -6.88
C PRO A 56 -8.66 5.86 -7.69
N GLU A 57 -7.94 5.07 -8.49
CA GLU A 57 -8.52 3.99 -9.27
C GLU A 57 -8.97 2.82 -8.37
N ASP A 58 -8.25 2.56 -7.29
CA ASP A 58 -8.64 1.56 -6.31
C ASP A 58 -9.75 2.02 -5.40
N PHE A 59 -9.75 3.30 -5.04
CA PHE A 59 -10.88 3.93 -4.37
C PHE A 59 -12.17 3.72 -5.18
N LYS A 60 -12.13 4.02 -6.47
CA LYS A 60 -13.25 3.83 -7.39
C LYS A 60 -13.65 2.36 -7.54
N ASN A 61 -12.69 1.44 -7.62
CA ASN A 61 -12.99 0.02 -7.71
C ASN A 61 -13.63 -0.53 -6.43
N TYR A 62 -13.19 -0.06 -5.26
CA TYR A 62 -13.67 -0.51 -3.96
C TYR A 62 -15.08 0.02 -3.64
N LEU A 63 -15.29 1.34 -3.80
CA LEU A 63 -16.56 2.00 -3.49
C LEU A 63 -17.53 2.07 -4.67
N ARG A 64 -17.08 1.77 -5.90
CA ARG A 64 -17.83 1.98 -7.15
C ARG A 64 -18.25 3.44 -7.37
N MET A 65 -17.55 4.39 -6.76
CA MET A 65 -17.77 5.83 -6.91
C MET A 65 -16.46 6.62 -6.80
N ASP A 66 -16.46 7.83 -7.33
CA ASP A 66 -15.34 8.76 -7.23
C ASP A 66 -15.25 9.38 -5.82
N GLU A 67 -14.04 9.73 -5.37
CA GLU A 67 -13.81 10.30 -4.03
C GLU A 67 -14.63 11.56 -3.78
N LYS A 68 -14.74 12.43 -4.79
CA LYS A 68 -15.53 13.66 -4.69
C LYS A 68 -17.00 13.37 -4.38
N THR A 69 -17.61 12.44 -5.13
CA THR A 69 -19.00 12.02 -4.94
C THR A 69 -19.21 11.39 -3.56
N TYR A 70 -18.24 10.58 -3.10
CA TYR A 70 -18.27 10.01 -1.76
C TYR A 70 -18.29 11.11 -0.68
N LEU A 71 -17.43 12.12 -0.80
CA LEU A 71 -17.34 13.22 0.16
C LEU A 71 -18.60 14.10 0.15
N GLU A 72 -19.18 14.36 -1.03
CA GLU A 72 -20.46 15.06 -1.17
C GLU A 72 -21.58 14.29 -0.46
N LEU A 73 -21.73 13.00 -0.74
CA LEU A 73 -22.69 12.12 -0.06
C LEU A 73 -22.49 12.09 1.44
N LEU A 74 -21.23 11.94 1.87
CA LEU A 74 -20.88 11.94 3.28
C LEU A 74 -21.28 13.27 3.93
N SER A 75 -21.05 14.42 3.28
CA SER A 75 -21.44 15.73 3.82
C SER A 75 -22.95 15.87 4.01
N MET A 76 -23.74 15.36 3.07
CA MET A 76 -25.20 15.40 3.12
C MET A 76 -25.76 14.48 4.21
N VAL A 77 -25.17 13.30 4.39
CA VAL A 77 -25.63 12.29 5.34
C VAL A 77 -25.08 12.56 6.75
N THR A 78 -23.92 13.20 6.88
CA THR A 78 -23.27 13.54 8.16
C THR A 78 -24.23 14.11 9.22
N PRO A 79 -25.06 15.14 8.95
CA PRO A 79 -26.00 15.65 9.95
C PRO A 79 -26.99 14.60 10.47
N MET A 80 -27.31 13.58 9.68
CA MET A 80 -28.25 12.51 10.03
C MET A 80 -27.58 11.39 10.85
N ILE A 81 -26.32 11.06 10.55
CA ILE A 81 -25.56 9.99 11.22
C ILE A 81 -24.71 10.49 12.40
N LYS A 82 -24.57 11.82 12.56
CA LYS A 82 -23.81 12.41 13.67
C LYS A 82 -24.44 11.99 15.00
N LYS A 83 -23.62 11.37 15.86
CA LYS A 83 -24.02 10.95 17.20
C LYS A 83 -24.63 12.13 17.94
N ARG A 84 -25.92 12.05 18.27
CA ARG A 84 -26.57 13.02 19.14
C ARG A 84 -25.98 12.88 20.53
N ARG A 85 -25.40 13.96 21.06
CA ARG A 85 -25.09 14.05 22.49
C ARG A 85 -26.42 14.30 23.20
N HIS A 86 -27.06 13.25 23.68
CA HIS A 86 -28.09 13.42 24.67
C HIS A 86 -27.39 13.90 25.94
N CYS A 87 -27.54 15.19 26.25
CA CYS A 87 -27.29 15.66 27.60
C CYS A 87 -28.39 15.06 28.47
N TYR A 88 -28.16 13.87 29.00
CA TYR A 88 -28.81 13.51 30.25
C TYR A 88 -28.27 14.53 31.25
N GLU A 89 -29.14 15.43 31.65
CA GLU A 89 -28.94 16.40 32.72
C GLU A 89 -28.13 15.74 33.84
N LYS A 90 -26.87 16.17 34.00
CA LYS A 90 -26.08 15.81 35.19
C LYS A 90 -26.74 16.51 36.37
N LYS A 91 -27.76 15.88 36.97
CA LYS A 91 -28.33 16.27 38.27
C LYS A 91 -27.37 16.05 39.45
N TYR A 92 -26.11 15.69 39.20
CA TYR A 92 -25.11 15.48 40.24
C TYR A 92 -23.75 16.02 39.78
N PHE A 93 -23.62 17.35 39.78
CA PHE A 93 -22.32 17.99 40.01
C PHE A 93 -22.56 19.35 40.68
N CYS A 94 -23.04 19.27 41.92
CA CYS A 94 -22.87 20.33 42.90
C CYS A 94 -22.23 19.64 44.11
N ALA A 95 -20.94 19.92 44.31
CA ALA A 95 -20.18 19.70 45.54
C ALA A 95 -19.10 20.78 45.57
#